data_AF-A0A7X9DYU2-F1
#
_entry.id   AF-A0A7X9DYU2-F1
#
_cell.length_a   1.000
_cell.length_b   1.000
_cell.length_c   1.000
_cell.angle_alpha   90.00
_cell.angle_beta   90.00
_cell.angle_gamma   90.00
#
_symmetry.space_group_name_H-M   'P 1'
#
loop_
_entity.id
_entity.type
_entity.pdbx_description
1 polymer ?
#
loop_
_entity_poly.entity_id
_entity_poly.type
_entity_poly.pdbx_seq_one_letter_code
_entity_poly.pdbx_strand_id
1 'polypeptide(L)'
;MTWRTFHARYLALAVPALASVLFLRAATDRLPEDSAARQKEVMMVPPGEVLRQLDLGHHSLMADLLFIRANLYYGQHILSDEEFPWLEHLIEVMLRLDPDFKKAYLWAAMVTTFNKRQIVQLDEEAYRRANRLLARGMERFPDDHRFPLRIAFNLYYDLGQMDEAMPFFERAAALPDAPRWIREKLIDLYAKRGDLGMAERVLRQLVAEADDPVLAQGLKDRLMLLTRKASDLEEVRRTERLVRDWEESLYYVPFPLYLTIREP
;
A
#
# COMPACT_ATOMS: atom_id res chain seq x y z
N MET A 1 -22.26 -28.60 48.40
CA MET A 1 -22.06 -28.55 46.93
C MET A 1 -20.89 -29.47 46.61
N THR A 2 -21.17 -30.67 46.13
CA THR A 2 -20.25 -31.81 46.18
C THR A 2 -19.33 -31.87 44.94
N TRP A 3 -18.06 -32.16 45.17
CA TRP A 3 -16.96 -32.24 44.20
C TRP A 3 -17.24 -33.07 42.92
N ARG A 4 -18.26 -33.95 42.96
CA ARG A 4 -18.74 -34.79 41.85
C ARG A 4 -19.51 -34.02 40.77
N THR A 5 -20.24 -32.94 41.12
CA THR A 5 -21.02 -32.17 40.13
C THR A 5 -20.16 -31.24 39.29
N PHE A 6 -18.97 -30.88 39.79
CA PHE A 6 -18.02 -30.02 39.07
C PHE A 6 -17.36 -30.79 37.91
N HIS A 7 -16.86 -32.01 38.15
CA HIS A 7 -16.22 -32.85 37.14
C HIS A 7 -17.18 -33.35 36.05
N ALA A 8 -18.44 -33.62 36.41
CA ALA A 8 -19.46 -34.06 35.45
C ALA A 8 -19.76 -33.00 34.37
N ARG A 9 -19.66 -31.70 34.70
CA ARG A 9 -19.90 -30.61 33.75
C ARG A 9 -18.75 -30.43 32.74
N TYR A 10 -17.50 -30.61 33.18
CA TYR A 10 -16.35 -30.57 32.27
C TYR A 10 -16.29 -31.81 31.37
N LEU A 11 -16.63 -32.99 31.88
CA LEU A 11 -16.75 -34.21 31.07
C LEU A 11 -17.87 -34.08 30.02
N ALA A 12 -19.00 -33.46 30.36
CA ALA A 12 -20.10 -33.23 29.42
C ALA A 12 -19.74 -32.27 28.27
N LEU A 13 -18.78 -31.37 28.46
CA LEU A 13 -18.26 -30.47 27.40
C LEU A 13 -17.06 -31.06 26.66
N ALA A 14 -16.26 -31.91 27.31
CA ALA A 14 -15.10 -32.56 26.71
C ALA A 14 -15.49 -33.62 25.66
N VAL A 15 -16.59 -34.34 25.88
CA VAL A 15 -17.07 -35.37 24.94
C VAL A 15 -17.48 -34.79 23.58
N PRO A 16 -18.31 -33.72 23.47
CA PRO A 16 -18.63 -33.13 22.18
C PRO A 16 -17.42 -32.46 21.54
N ALA A 17 -16.53 -31.82 22.31
CA ALA A 17 -15.29 -31.25 21.77
C ALA A 17 -14.37 -32.32 21.17
N LEU A 18 -14.19 -33.45 21.86
CA LEU A 18 -13.41 -34.57 21.36
C LEU A 18 -14.08 -35.24 20.16
N ALA A 19 -15.41 -35.38 20.18
CA ALA A 19 -16.17 -35.89 19.04
C ALA A 19 -16.06 -34.96 17.82
N SER A 20 -16.09 -33.64 18.02
CA SER A 20 -15.85 -32.66 16.96
C SER A 20 -14.44 -32.73 16.39
N VAL A 21 -13.42 -32.91 17.23
CA VAL A 21 -12.02 -33.08 16.79
C VAL A 21 -11.84 -34.40 16.02
N LEU A 22 -12.41 -35.49 16.51
CA LEU A 22 -12.36 -36.79 15.83
C LEU A 22 -13.16 -36.79 14.53
N PHE A 23 -14.30 -36.09 14.50
CA PHE A 23 -15.08 -35.88 13.28
C PHE A 23 -14.33 -35.03 12.27
N LEU A 24 -13.69 -33.93 12.70
CA LEU A 24 -12.83 -33.12 11.84
C LEU A 24 -11.70 -33.98 11.28
N ARG A 25 -11.00 -34.74 12.12
CA ARG A 25 -9.90 -35.60 11.67
C ARG A 25 -10.37 -36.67 10.68
N ALA A 26 -11.48 -37.34 10.95
CA ALA A 26 -12.05 -38.34 10.05
C ALA A 26 -12.59 -37.72 8.75
N ALA A 27 -13.04 -36.46 8.77
CA ALA A 27 -13.39 -35.72 7.58
C ALA A 27 -12.15 -35.32 6.78
N THR A 28 -11.07 -34.89 7.44
CA THR A 28 -9.78 -34.54 6.83
C THR A 28 -9.06 -35.75 6.23
N ASP A 29 -9.10 -36.90 6.90
CA ASP A 29 -8.52 -38.17 6.42
C ASP A 29 -9.31 -38.77 5.25
N ARG A 30 -10.55 -38.30 5.02
CA ARG A 30 -11.38 -38.65 3.86
C ARG A 30 -11.23 -37.66 2.71
N LEU A 31 -10.47 -36.58 2.88
CA LEU A 31 -10.18 -35.66 1.77
C LEU A 31 -9.30 -36.42 0.77
N PRO A 32 -9.69 -36.50 -0.51
CA PRO A 32 -8.89 -37.17 -1.52
C PRO A 32 -7.48 -36.57 -1.57
N GLU A 33 -6.46 -37.41 -1.69
CA GLU A 33 -5.07 -36.96 -1.96
C GLU A 33 -4.96 -36.24 -3.32
N ASP A 34 -5.99 -36.35 -4.17
CA ASP A 34 -6.04 -35.80 -5.51
C ASP A 34 -6.18 -34.28 -5.51
N SER A 35 -5.19 -33.60 -6.10
CA SER A 35 -5.07 -32.14 -6.17
C SER A 35 -6.29 -31.49 -6.84
N ALA A 36 -6.93 -32.20 -7.77
CA ALA A 36 -8.14 -31.75 -8.46
C ALA A 36 -9.38 -31.73 -7.55
N ALA A 37 -9.46 -32.62 -6.56
CA ALA A 37 -10.53 -32.62 -5.56
C ALA A 37 -10.36 -31.46 -4.56
N ARG A 38 -9.12 -31.12 -4.17
CA ARG A 38 -8.83 -29.94 -3.34
C ARG A 38 -9.17 -28.62 -4.04
N GLN A 39 -8.94 -28.51 -5.36
CA GLN A 39 -9.39 -27.35 -6.14
C GLN A 39 -10.93 -27.24 -6.16
N LYS A 40 -11.65 -28.38 -6.20
CA LYS A 40 -13.11 -28.42 -6.03
C LYS A 40 -13.56 -28.12 -4.60
N GLU A 41 -12.76 -28.33 -3.56
CA GLU A 41 -13.15 -27.96 -2.20
C GLU A 41 -13.19 -26.44 -1.99
N VAL A 42 -12.41 -25.64 -2.74
CA VAL A 42 -12.52 -24.16 -2.78
C VAL A 42 -13.93 -23.70 -3.19
N MET A 43 -14.71 -24.56 -3.85
CA MET A 43 -16.07 -24.32 -4.36
C MET A 43 -17.16 -24.14 -3.28
N MET A 44 -16.86 -24.33 -1.99
CA MET A 44 -17.84 -24.17 -0.90
C MET A 44 -17.52 -23.03 0.07
N VAL A 45 -17.24 -21.83 -0.43
CA VAL A 45 -17.42 -20.61 0.37
C VAL A 45 -18.72 -19.95 -0.10
N PRO A 46 -19.82 -20.02 0.68
CA PRO A 46 -21.07 -19.35 0.33
C PRO A 46 -20.86 -17.83 0.20
N PRO A 47 -21.71 -17.11 -0.55
CA PRO A 47 -21.69 -15.66 -0.62
C PRO A 47 -21.69 -15.02 0.78
N GLY A 48 -21.02 -13.88 0.94
CA GLY A 48 -20.81 -13.22 2.24
C GLY A 48 -22.10 -12.92 3.01
N GLU A 49 -23.24 -12.70 2.36
CA GLU A 49 -24.54 -12.54 3.03
C GLU A 49 -24.99 -13.82 3.75
N VAL A 50 -24.75 -14.99 3.15
CA VAL A 50 -25.12 -16.29 3.72
C VAL A 50 -24.19 -16.62 4.89
N LEU A 51 -22.89 -16.37 4.74
CA LEU A 51 -21.93 -16.58 5.82
C LEU A 51 -22.18 -15.64 6.99
N ARG A 52 -22.52 -14.37 6.75
CA ARG A 52 -22.88 -13.41 7.80
C ARG A 52 -24.09 -13.88 8.62
N GLN A 53 -25.08 -14.52 8.00
CA GLN A 53 -26.24 -15.05 8.70
C GLN A 53 -25.93 -16.36 9.46
N LEU A 54 -25.02 -17.19 8.96
CA LEU A 54 -24.65 -18.47 9.55
C LEU A 54 -23.62 -18.38 10.68
N ASP A 55 -22.88 -17.27 10.73
CA ASP A 55 -21.78 -17.05 11.66
C ASP A 55 -22.24 -16.61 13.08
N LEU A 56 -23.56 -16.52 13.31
CA LEU A 56 -24.15 -16.27 14.64
C LEU A 56 -23.61 -14.99 15.34
N GLY A 57 -23.08 -14.02 14.57
CA GLY A 57 -22.54 -12.75 15.06
C GLY A 57 -21.02 -12.70 15.26
N HIS A 58 -20.27 -13.76 14.91
CA HIS A 58 -18.81 -13.82 15.03
C HIS A 58 -18.05 -13.41 13.75
N HIS A 59 -18.45 -12.31 13.10
CA HIS A 59 -18.06 -12.00 11.71
C HIS A 59 -16.55 -11.93 11.51
N SER A 60 -15.83 -11.41 12.51
CA SER A 60 -14.37 -11.35 12.50
C SER A 60 -13.71 -12.73 12.56
N LEU A 61 -14.24 -13.68 13.34
CA LEU A 61 -13.68 -15.05 13.41
C LEU A 61 -13.85 -15.76 12.06
N MET A 62 -15.01 -15.62 11.44
CA MET A 62 -15.25 -16.21 10.13
C MET A 62 -14.39 -15.54 9.05
N ALA A 63 -14.17 -14.22 9.13
CA ALA A 63 -13.24 -13.52 8.24
C ALA A 63 -11.79 -13.99 8.43
N ASP A 64 -11.35 -14.25 9.67
CA ASP A 64 -10.02 -14.81 9.96
C ASP A 64 -9.86 -16.23 9.37
N LEU A 65 -10.87 -17.08 9.50
CA LEU A 65 -10.84 -18.43 8.90
C LEU A 65 -10.79 -18.36 7.37
N LEU A 66 -11.58 -17.47 6.76
CA LEU A 66 -11.52 -17.21 5.33
C LEU A 66 -10.15 -16.68 4.91
N PHE A 67 -9.52 -15.84 5.72
CA PHE A 67 -8.19 -15.33 5.43
C PHE A 67 -7.13 -16.41 5.43
N ILE A 68 -7.15 -17.33 6.40
CA ILE A 68 -6.26 -18.51 6.40
C ILE A 68 -6.47 -19.33 5.12
N ARG A 69 -7.73 -19.60 4.78
CA ARG A 69 -8.10 -20.34 3.56
C ARG A 69 -7.61 -19.63 2.29
N ALA A 70 -7.80 -18.32 2.21
CA ALA A 70 -7.40 -17.52 1.06
C ALA A 70 -5.87 -17.49 0.89
N ASN A 71 -5.12 -17.45 1.99
CA ASN A 71 -3.65 -17.56 1.96
C ASN A 71 -3.19 -18.95 1.49
N LEU A 72 -3.83 -20.03 1.95
CA LEU A 72 -3.52 -21.38 1.50
C LEU A 72 -3.83 -21.57 0.01
N TYR A 73 -4.99 -21.08 -0.44
CA TYR A 73 -5.39 -21.06 -1.85
C TYR A 73 -4.36 -20.30 -2.70
N TYR A 74 -4.04 -19.06 -2.31
CA TYR A 74 -3.06 -18.23 -3.01
C TYR A 74 -1.69 -18.91 -3.07
N GLY A 75 -1.21 -19.45 -1.95
CA GLY A 75 0.06 -20.15 -1.85
C GLY A 75 0.14 -21.41 -2.71
N GLN A 76 -0.95 -22.16 -2.85
CA GLN A 76 -1.01 -23.30 -3.75
C GLN A 76 -0.88 -22.85 -5.22
N HIS A 77 -1.69 -21.88 -5.65
CA HIS A 77 -1.75 -21.45 -7.04
C HIS A 77 -0.50 -20.70 -7.49
N ILE A 78 0.09 -19.86 -6.64
CA ILE A 78 1.35 -19.17 -6.98
C ILE A 78 2.51 -20.17 -7.16
N LEU A 79 2.45 -21.35 -6.53
CA LEU A 79 3.48 -22.37 -6.65
C LEU A 79 3.22 -23.36 -7.80
N SER A 80 1.97 -23.52 -8.26
CA SER A 80 1.57 -24.46 -9.30
C SER A 80 1.32 -23.81 -10.67
N ASP A 81 0.14 -23.24 -10.89
CA ASP A 81 -0.40 -22.85 -12.21
C ASP A 81 -0.42 -21.33 -12.43
N GLU A 82 -0.27 -20.54 -11.36
CA GLU A 82 -0.40 -19.07 -11.36
C GLU A 82 -1.77 -18.57 -11.84
N GLU A 83 -2.80 -19.43 -11.76
CA GLU A 83 -4.18 -19.07 -12.10
C GLU A 83 -5.00 -18.82 -10.83
N PHE A 84 -5.68 -17.67 -10.75
CA PHE A 84 -6.39 -17.24 -9.55
C PHE A 84 -7.90 -17.01 -9.75
N PRO A 85 -8.67 -17.99 -10.29
CA PRO A 85 -10.08 -17.80 -10.63
C PRO A 85 -10.97 -17.36 -9.46
N TRP A 86 -10.61 -17.71 -8.22
CA TRP A 86 -11.43 -17.44 -7.03
C TRP A 86 -10.92 -16.32 -6.14
N LEU A 87 -9.76 -15.74 -6.46
CA LEU A 87 -9.11 -14.77 -5.57
C LEU A 87 -9.98 -13.53 -5.33
N GLU A 88 -10.54 -12.97 -6.39
CA GLU A 88 -11.41 -11.79 -6.31
C GLU A 88 -12.67 -12.07 -5.49
N HIS A 89 -13.28 -13.25 -5.68
CA HIS A 89 -14.44 -13.66 -4.88
C HIS A 89 -14.10 -13.80 -3.39
N LEU A 90 -12.98 -14.46 -3.07
CA LEU A 90 -12.54 -14.64 -1.69
C LEU A 90 -12.28 -13.29 -1.01
N ILE A 91 -11.60 -12.36 -1.69
CA ILE A 91 -11.36 -10.99 -1.21
C ILE A 91 -12.68 -10.29 -0.89
N GLU A 92 -13.63 -10.29 -1.83
CA GLU A 92 -14.89 -9.58 -1.64
C GLU A 92 -15.74 -10.18 -0.52
N VAL A 93 -15.78 -11.51 -0.39
CA VAL A 93 -16.49 -12.16 0.72
C VAL A 93 -15.87 -11.78 2.06
N MET A 94 -14.54 -11.79 2.16
CA MET A 94 -13.81 -11.42 3.38
C MET A 94 -14.08 -9.97 3.79
N LEU A 95 -13.91 -9.03 2.85
CA LEU A 95 -14.10 -7.59 3.11
C LEU A 95 -15.57 -7.24 3.33
N ARG A 96 -16.49 -8.01 2.73
CA ARG A 96 -17.91 -7.87 3.02
C ARG A 96 -18.21 -8.34 4.41
N LEU A 97 -17.67 -9.49 4.84
CA LEU A 97 -17.98 -10.10 6.13
C LEU A 97 -17.43 -9.26 7.30
N ASP A 98 -16.16 -8.87 7.23
CA ASP A 98 -15.51 -7.98 8.19
C ASP A 98 -14.85 -6.79 7.48
N PRO A 99 -15.58 -5.67 7.31
CA PRO A 99 -15.04 -4.43 6.75
C PRO A 99 -13.95 -3.78 7.61
N ASP A 100 -13.84 -4.16 8.89
CA ASP A 100 -12.82 -3.64 9.80
C ASP A 100 -11.54 -4.49 9.79
N PHE A 101 -11.51 -5.55 8.95
CA PHE A 101 -10.34 -6.39 8.77
C PHE A 101 -9.26 -5.70 7.94
N LYS A 102 -8.59 -4.71 8.53
CA LYS A 102 -7.55 -3.89 7.90
C LYS A 102 -6.50 -4.68 7.12
N LYS A 103 -6.03 -5.81 7.67
CA LYS A 103 -5.00 -6.65 7.02
C LYS A 103 -5.50 -7.25 5.71
N ALA A 104 -6.80 -7.54 5.58
CA ALA A 104 -7.38 -8.08 4.37
C ALA A 104 -7.24 -7.12 3.18
N TYR A 105 -7.44 -5.81 3.38
CA TYR A 105 -7.27 -4.82 2.30
C TYR A 105 -5.82 -4.77 1.78
N LEU A 106 -4.84 -4.70 2.69
CA LEU A 106 -3.42 -4.65 2.34
C LEU A 106 -2.95 -5.95 1.69
N TRP A 107 -3.41 -7.09 2.21
CA TRP A 107 -3.15 -8.41 1.65
C TRP A 107 -3.76 -8.54 0.25
N ALA A 108 -5.05 -8.19 0.10
CA ALA A 108 -5.77 -8.28 -1.16
C ALA A 108 -5.09 -7.48 -2.27
N ALA A 109 -4.66 -6.24 -1.96
CA ALA A 109 -3.90 -5.43 -2.91
C ALA A 109 -2.57 -6.09 -3.32
N MET A 110 -1.83 -6.67 -2.35
CA MET A 110 -0.56 -7.35 -2.61
C MET A 110 -0.72 -8.59 -3.49
N VAL A 111 -1.66 -9.48 -3.16
CA VAL A 111 -1.86 -10.73 -3.91
C VAL A 111 -2.42 -10.49 -5.31
N THR A 112 -3.11 -9.37 -5.52
CA THR A 112 -3.60 -8.94 -6.84
C THR A 112 -2.45 -8.51 -7.77
N THR A 113 -1.34 -8.02 -7.22
CA THR A 113 -0.20 -7.47 -7.97
C THR A 113 1.05 -8.34 -7.90
N PHE A 114 0.94 -9.62 -7.54
CA PHE A 114 2.11 -10.49 -7.39
C PHE A 114 2.00 -11.74 -8.26
N ASN A 115 3.00 -11.95 -9.12
CA ASN A 115 3.21 -13.18 -9.89
C ASN A 115 4.61 -13.75 -9.62
N LYS A 116 4.76 -15.08 -9.71
CA LYS A 116 6.01 -15.76 -9.37
C LYS A 116 7.09 -15.52 -10.42
N ARG A 117 6.68 -15.32 -11.66
CA ARG A 117 7.62 -15.25 -12.78
C ARG A 117 8.37 -13.92 -12.85
N GLN A 118 7.85 -12.78 -12.37
CA GLN A 118 8.46 -11.43 -12.48
C GLN A 118 9.00 -11.02 -13.88
N ILE A 119 8.86 -11.88 -14.90
CA ILE A 119 9.34 -11.73 -16.27
C ILE A 119 8.28 -11.07 -17.14
N VAL A 120 7.02 -11.08 -16.70
CA VAL A 120 5.89 -10.45 -17.39
C VAL A 120 5.41 -9.31 -16.52
N GLN A 121 5.54 -8.08 -17.04
CA GLN A 121 4.90 -6.90 -16.47
C GLN A 121 3.41 -7.23 -16.34
N LEU A 122 2.88 -7.18 -15.12
CA LEU A 122 1.46 -7.41 -14.89
C LEU A 122 0.64 -6.38 -15.67
N ASP A 123 -0.57 -6.79 -16.08
CA ASP A 123 -1.52 -5.88 -16.71
C ASP A 123 -1.81 -4.69 -15.79
N GLU A 124 -1.91 -3.50 -16.37
CA GLU A 124 -2.27 -2.27 -15.68
C GLU A 124 -3.59 -2.45 -14.89
N GLU A 125 -4.52 -3.27 -15.41
CA GLU A 125 -5.78 -3.54 -14.72
C GLU A 125 -5.60 -4.27 -13.38
N ALA A 126 -4.55 -5.07 -13.21
CA ALA A 126 -4.23 -5.66 -11.90
C ALA A 126 -3.88 -4.58 -10.87
N TYR A 127 -3.04 -3.61 -11.25
CA TYR A 127 -2.70 -2.48 -10.39
C TYR A 127 -3.90 -1.56 -10.14
N ARG A 128 -4.75 -1.33 -11.15
CA ARG A 128 -6.01 -0.58 -10.94
C ARG A 128 -6.92 -1.28 -9.94
N ARG A 129 -7.11 -2.61 -10.04
CA ARG A 129 -7.86 -3.40 -9.05
C ARG A 129 -7.28 -3.28 -7.65
N ALA A 130 -5.97 -3.45 -7.50
CA ALA A 130 -5.30 -3.29 -6.22
C ALA A 130 -5.46 -1.87 -5.64
N ASN A 131 -5.33 -0.84 -6.47
CA ASN A 131 -5.53 0.54 -6.06
C ASN A 131 -6.98 0.83 -5.63
N ARG A 132 -7.99 0.20 -6.26
CA ARG A 132 -9.39 0.27 -5.79
C ARG A 132 -9.56 -0.35 -4.40
N LEU A 133 -8.92 -1.49 -4.13
CA LEU A 133 -8.94 -2.11 -2.80
C LEU A 133 -8.24 -1.22 -1.75
N LEU A 134 -7.09 -0.65 -2.10
CA LEU A 134 -6.37 0.26 -1.22
C LEU A 134 -7.14 1.56 -0.95
N ALA A 135 -7.84 2.10 -1.95
CA ALA A 135 -8.70 3.27 -1.80
C ALA A 135 -9.85 3.00 -0.81
N ARG A 136 -10.53 1.85 -0.91
CA ARG A 136 -11.53 1.41 0.08
C ARG A 136 -10.94 1.30 1.48
N GLY A 137 -9.72 0.75 1.60
CA GLY A 137 -8.99 0.68 2.87
C GLY A 137 -8.65 2.06 3.42
N MET A 138 -8.21 2.98 2.57
CA MET A 138 -7.90 4.38 2.94
C MET A 138 -9.14 5.15 3.40
N GLU A 139 -10.31 4.90 2.80
CA GLU A 139 -11.59 5.48 3.24
C GLU A 139 -11.99 4.97 4.64
N ARG A 140 -11.79 3.67 4.90
CA ARG A 140 -12.13 3.05 6.18
C ARG A 140 -11.13 3.37 7.29
N PHE A 141 -9.85 3.50 6.94
CA PHE A 141 -8.74 3.74 7.87
C PHE A 141 -7.95 4.99 7.46
N PRO A 142 -8.55 6.20 7.61
CA PRO A 142 -7.99 7.44 7.07
C PRO A 142 -6.61 7.81 7.65
N ASP A 143 -6.32 7.36 8.87
CA ASP A 143 -5.07 7.66 9.58
C ASP A 143 -3.93 6.67 9.26
N ASP A 144 -4.19 5.62 8.47
CA ASP A 144 -3.21 4.58 8.19
C ASP A 144 -2.41 4.88 6.92
N HIS A 145 -1.19 5.37 7.11
CA HIS A 145 -0.27 5.77 6.03
C HIS A 145 0.03 4.65 5.02
N ARG A 146 -0.14 3.37 5.38
CA ARG A 146 0.21 2.25 4.52
C ARG A 146 -0.66 2.15 3.27
N PHE A 147 -1.92 2.61 3.32
CA PHE A 147 -2.81 2.60 2.16
C PHE A 147 -2.36 3.58 1.07
N PRO A 148 -2.26 4.90 1.33
CA PRO A 148 -1.75 5.84 0.32
C PRO A 148 -0.33 5.50 -0.10
N LEU A 149 0.54 5.04 0.81
CA LEU A 149 1.90 4.63 0.45
C LEU A 149 1.92 3.49 -0.56
N ARG A 150 1.07 2.48 -0.40
CA ARG A 150 0.99 1.35 -1.34
C ARG A 150 0.46 1.78 -2.70
N ILE A 151 -0.53 2.68 -2.74
CA ILE A 151 -1.02 3.27 -4.00
C ILE A 151 0.13 4.01 -4.70
N ALA A 152 0.87 4.85 -3.96
CA ALA A 152 2.01 5.59 -4.47
C ALA A 152 3.09 4.67 -5.05
N PHE A 153 3.35 3.53 -4.40
CA PHE A 153 4.31 2.53 -4.89
C PHE A 153 3.85 1.88 -6.19
N ASN A 154 2.59 1.43 -6.27
CA ASN A 154 2.03 0.85 -7.49
C ASN A 154 2.12 1.85 -8.66
N LEU A 155 1.76 3.11 -8.43
CA LEU A 155 1.84 4.16 -9.46
C LEU A 155 3.28 4.46 -9.87
N TYR A 156 4.20 4.61 -8.91
CA TYR A 156 5.57 5.06 -9.20
C TYR A 156 6.48 3.97 -9.74
N TYR A 157 6.52 2.80 -9.09
CA TYR A 157 7.47 1.75 -9.42
C TYR A 157 6.97 0.80 -10.49
N ASP A 158 5.67 0.47 -10.47
CA ASP A 158 5.13 -0.55 -11.37
C ASP A 158 4.53 0.05 -12.64
N LEU A 159 3.86 1.20 -12.54
CA LEU A 159 3.22 1.89 -13.66
C LEU A 159 4.03 3.06 -14.24
N GLY A 160 5.08 3.52 -13.54
CA GLY A 160 5.89 4.66 -13.99
C GLY A 160 5.16 6.02 -13.97
N GLN A 161 3.99 6.09 -13.35
CA GLN A 161 3.11 7.27 -13.27
C GLN A 161 3.53 8.17 -12.10
N MET A 162 4.69 8.83 -12.24
CA MET A 162 5.26 9.65 -11.16
C MET A 162 4.35 10.79 -10.71
N ASP A 163 3.74 11.53 -11.64
CA ASP A 163 2.87 12.67 -11.30
C ASP A 163 1.63 12.24 -10.53
N GLU A 164 1.06 11.07 -10.85
CA GLU A 164 -0.09 10.50 -10.14
C GLU A 164 0.29 9.93 -8.78
N ALA A 165 1.52 9.42 -8.63
CA ALA A 165 2.01 8.88 -7.35
C ALA A 165 2.27 9.96 -6.29
N MET A 166 2.64 11.17 -6.72
CA MET A 166 3.08 12.26 -5.83
C MET A 166 2.05 12.61 -4.73
N PRO A 167 0.76 12.88 -5.03
CA PRO A 167 -0.23 13.18 -4.00
C PRO A 167 -0.39 12.08 -2.95
N PHE A 168 -0.20 10.81 -3.34
CA PHE A 168 -0.29 9.69 -2.42
C PHE A 168 0.95 9.56 -1.53
N PHE A 169 2.15 9.87 -2.05
CA PHE A 169 3.35 9.99 -1.22
C PHE A 169 3.22 11.13 -0.20
N GLU A 170 2.74 12.30 -0.63
CA GLU A 170 2.50 13.46 0.22
C GLU A 170 1.49 13.12 1.33
N ARG A 171 0.36 12.52 0.95
CA ARG A 171 -0.64 12.06 1.91
C ARG A 171 -0.06 11.06 2.90
N ALA A 172 0.66 10.05 2.44
CA ALA A 172 1.28 9.05 3.32
C ALA A 172 2.26 9.67 4.31
N ALA A 173 3.06 10.65 3.87
CA ALA A 173 4.05 11.32 4.71
C ALA A 173 3.46 12.24 5.79
N ALA A 174 2.23 12.71 5.58
CA ALA A 174 1.51 13.61 6.48
C ALA A 174 0.68 12.89 7.55
N LEU A 175 0.50 11.57 7.43
CA LEU A 175 -0.33 10.78 8.35
C LEU A 175 0.42 10.37 9.63
N PRO A 176 -0.31 10.07 10.73
CA PRO A 176 0.29 9.60 11.98
C PRO A 176 1.16 8.35 11.79
N ASP A 177 2.21 8.25 12.61
CA ASP A 177 3.16 7.14 12.64
C ASP A 177 3.84 6.82 11.29
N ALA A 178 3.74 7.73 10.31
CA ALA A 178 4.39 7.59 9.02
C ALA A 178 5.92 7.55 9.19
N PRO A 179 6.60 6.50 8.70
CA PRO A 179 8.05 6.42 8.77
C PRO A 179 8.73 7.63 8.10
N ARG A 180 9.75 8.18 8.75
CA ARG A 180 10.52 9.35 8.24
C ARG A 180 11.04 9.17 6.81
N TRP A 181 11.40 7.94 6.43
CA TRP A 181 11.93 7.66 5.09
C TRP A 181 10.95 8.04 3.96
N ILE A 182 9.64 8.13 4.24
CA ILE A 182 8.65 8.60 3.24
C ILE A 182 8.88 10.09 2.91
N ARG A 183 9.16 10.94 3.93
CA ARG A 183 9.56 12.34 3.71
C ARG A 183 10.91 12.45 3.02
N GLU A 184 11.86 11.58 3.36
CA GLU A 184 13.16 11.51 2.67
C GLU A 184 12.99 11.15 1.19
N LYS A 185 12.07 10.23 0.87
CA LYS A 185 11.72 9.87 -0.50
C LYS A 185 11.07 11.02 -1.25
N LEU A 186 10.19 11.80 -0.60
CA LEU A 186 9.57 12.98 -1.21
C LEU A 186 10.60 14.02 -1.66
N ILE A 187 11.69 14.22 -0.89
CA ILE A 187 12.78 15.12 -1.30
C ILE A 187 13.36 14.68 -2.65
N ASP A 188 13.62 13.39 -2.83
CA ASP A 188 14.14 12.86 -4.09
C ASP A 188 13.14 12.97 -5.23
N LEU A 189 11.86 12.73 -4.96
CA LEU A 189 10.81 12.82 -5.96
C LEU A 189 10.60 14.26 -6.45
N TYR A 190 10.53 15.24 -5.52
CA TYR A 190 10.47 16.65 -5.87
C TYR A 190 11.71 17.10 -6.67
N ALA A 191 12.91 16.68 -6.24
CA ALA A 191 14.13 16.99 -6.95
C ALA A 191 14.15 16.38 -8.36
N LYS A 192 13.66 15.15 -8.53
CA LYS A 192 13.53 14.48 -9.83
C LYS A 192 12.52 15.17 -10.75
N ARG A 193 11.45 15.75 -10.20
CA ARG A 193 10.47 16.57 -10.92
C ARG A 193 10.96 18.00 -11.22
N GLY A 194 12.13 18.39 -10.69
CA GLY A 194 12.67 19.75 -10.82
C GLY A 194 12.04 20.78 -9.87
N ASP A 195 11.24 20.34 -8.89
CA ASP A 195 10.68 21.19 -7.84
C ASP A 195 11.63 21.23 -6.64
N LEU A 196 12.76 21.90 -6.83
CA LEU A 196 13.78 22.00 -5.78
C LEU A 196 13.29 22.81 -4.58
N GLY A 197 12.35 23.73 -4.78
CA GLY A 197 11.74 24.49 -3.69
C GLY A 197 10.94 23.62 -2.72
N MET A 198 10.12 22.70 -3.24
CA MET A 198 9.44 21.72 -2.37
C MET A 198 10.43 20.75 -1.71
N ALA A 199 11.40 20.25 -2.46
CA ALA A 199 12.45 19.39 -1.91
C ALA A 199 13.18 20.07 -0.73
N GLU A 200 13.48 21.36 -0.87
CA GLU A 200 14.14 22.15 0.17
C GLU A 200 13.25 22.34 1.39
N ARG A 201 11.97 22.66 1.18
CA ARG A 201 10.98 22.81 2.26
C ARG A 201 10.89 21.56 3.12
N VAL A 202 10.72 20.39 2.51
CA VAL A 202 10.62 19.11 3.23
C VAL A 202 11.92 18.82 3.99
N LEU A 203 13.08 19.08 3.37
CA LEU A 203 14.36 18.84 4.02
C LEU A 203 14.63 19.78 5.19
N ARG A 204 14.25 21.07 5.09
CA ARG A 204 14.32 22.03 6.20
C ARG A 204 13.47 21.58 7.38
N GLN A 205 12.27 21.05 7.12
CA GLN A 205 11.41 20.50 8.17
C GLN A 205 12.08 19.30 8.85
N LEU A 206 12.66 18.36 8.09
CA LEU A 206 13.39 17.22 8.67
C LEU A 206 14.60 17.63 9.51
N VAL A 207 15.33 18.67 9.10
CA VAL A 207 16.45 19.23 9.89
C VAL A 207 15.94 19.80 11.22
N ALA A 208 14.80 20.48 11.22
CA ALA A 208 14.21 21.06 12.42
C ALA A 208 13.65 20.02 13.40
N GLU A 209 13.18 18.88 12.88
CA GLU A 209 12.64 17.76 13.66
C GLU A 209 13.72 16.77 14.17
N ALA A 210 14.97 16.91 13.73
CA ALA A 210 16.01 15.93 14.03
C ALA A 210 16.64 16.16 15.42
N ASP A 211 16.39 15.23 16.36
CA ASP A 211 17.00 15.25 17.69
C ASP A 211 18.45 14.72 17.70
N ASP A 212 18.76 13.74 16.85
CA ASP A 212 20.10 13.15 16.75
C ASP A 212 21.07 14.12 16.03
N PRO A 213 22.15 14.59 16.69
CA PRO A 213 23.10 15.53 16.10
C PRO A 213 23.76 15.01 14.82
N VAL A 214 24.02 13.70 14.72
CA VAL A 214 24.66 13.10 13.54
C VAL A 214 23.70 13.13 12.36
N LEU A 215 22.46 12.71 12.58
CA LEU A 215 21.40 12.80 11.58
C LEU A 215 21.15 14.25 11.16
N ALA A 216 21.04 15.17 12.12
CA ALA A 216 20.82 16.59 11.85
C ALA A 216 21.94 17.17 10.98
N GLN A 217 23.20 16.80 11.23
CA GLN A 217 24.32 17.24 10.40
C GLN A 217 24.23 16.69 8.97
N GLY A 218 23.95 15.39 8.80
CA GLY A 218 23.79 14.80 7.47
C GLY A 218 22.63 15.44 6.66
N LEU A 219 21.52 15.77 7.33
CA LEU A 219 20.40 16.47 6.70
C LEU A 219 20.76 17.93 6.33
N LYS A 220 21.54 18.63 7.16
CA LYS A 220 22.06 19.99 6.86
C LYS A 220 23.01 19.99 5.67
N ASP A 221 23.88 19.00 5.57
CA ASP A 221 24.82 18.88 4.45
C ASP A 221 24.05 18.64 3.15
N ARG A 222 23.05 17.75 3.16
CA ARG A 222 22.14 17.53 2.03
C ARG A 222 21.36 18.80 1.68
N LEU A 223 20.94 19.58 2.68
CA LEU A 223 20.22 20.84 2.48
C LEU A 223 21.09 21.86 1.76
N MET A 224 22.35 22.06 2.20
CA MET A 224 23.28 22.96 1.53
C MET A 224 23.49 22.61 0.05
N LEU A 225 23.66 21.32 -0.27
CA LEU A 225 23.80 20.88 -1.66
C LEU A 225 22.56 21.18 -2.49
N LEU A 226 21.37 20.93 -1.93
CA LEU A 226 20.11 21.17 -2.61
C LEU A 226 19.85 22.67 -2.81
N THR A 227 20.06 23.51 -1.79
CA THR A 227 19.91 24.97 -1.87
C THR A 227 20.84 25.57 -2.92
N ARG A 228 22.10 25.13 -2.98
CA ARG A 228 23.03 25.57 -4.02
C ARG A 228 22.50 25.23 -5.41
N LYS A 229 22.09 23.98 -5.63
CA LYS A 229 21.51 23.54 -6.91
C LYS A 229 20.24 24.33 -7.27
N ALA A 230 19.42 24.66 -6.29
CA ALA A 230 18.20 25.47 -6.49
C ALA A 230 18.55 26.90 -6.93
N SER A 231 19.52 27.54 -6.26
CA SER A 231 20.01 28.88 -6.60
C SER A 231 20.59 28.92 -8.02
N ASP A 232 21.45 27.97 -8.37
CA ASP A 232 22.07 27.90 -9.71
C ASP A 232 21.00 27.78 -10.80
N LEU A 233 19.96 26.96 -10.58
CA LEU A 233 18.85 26.80 -11.53
C LEU A 233 17.92 28.02 -11.59
N GLU A 234 17.72 28.71 -10.47
CA GLU A 234 16.94 29.94 -10.45
C GLU A 234 17.64 31.07 -11.21
N GLU A 235 18.97 31.17 -11.11
CA GLU A 235 19.78 32.10 -11.87
C GLU A 235 19.71 31.82 -13.39
N VAL A 236 19.81 30.54 -13.79
CA VAL A 236 19.61 30.13 -15.19
C VAL A 236 18.21 30.51 -15.68
N ARG A 237 17.15 30.15 -14.94
CA ARG A 237 15.76 30.48 -15.31
C ARG A 237 15.50 31.99 -15.33
N ARG A 238 16.16 32.77 -14.47
CA ARG A 238 16.11 34.24 -14.49
C ARG A 238 16.72 34.76 -15.79
N THR A 239 17.88 34.25 -16.16
CA THR A 239 18.59 34.62 -17.39
C THR A 239 17.77 34.27 -18.63
N GLU A 240 17.21 33.05 -18.69
CA GLU A 240 16.34 32.63 -19.80
C GLU A 240 15.10 33.52 -19.95
N ARG A 241 14.46 33.91 -18.84
CA ARG A 241 13.33 34.87 -18.86
C ARG A 241 13.76 36.24 -19.37
N LEU A 242 14.91 36.74 -18.93
CA LEU A 242 15.46 38.00 -19.41
C LEU A 242 15.75 37.97 -20.91
N VAL A 243 16.34 36.88 -21.41
CA VAL A 243 16.62 36.69 -22.84
C VAL A 243 15.32 36.61 -23.64
N ARG A 244 14.34 35.81 -23.19
CA ARG A 244 13.04 35.70 -23.88
C ARG A 244 12.31 37.03 -23.92
N ASP A 245 12.22 37.73 -22.80
CA ASP A 245 11.57 39.03 -22.74
C ASP A 245 12.29 40.06 -23.63
N TRP A 246 13.63 39.97 -23.74
CA TRP A 246 14.41 40.79 -24.67
C TRP A 246 14.05 40.48 -26.13
N GLU A 247 14.01 39.20 -26.51
CA GLU A 247 13.61 38.75 -27.85
C GLU A 247 12.18 39.18 -28.21
N GLU A 248 11.26 39.18 -27.25
CA GLU A 248 9.85 39.54 -27.47
C GLU A 248 9.58 41.05 -27.47
N SER A 249 10.37 41.86 -26.73
CA SER A 249 10.11 43.30 -26.55
C SER A 249 11.07 44.24 -27.29
N LEU A 250 12.37 43.96 -27.25
CA LEU A 250 13.43 44.90 -27.63
C LEU A 250 14.60 44.20 -28.34
N TYR A 251 14.30 43.24 -29.23
CA TYR A 251 15.31 42.41 -29.92
C TYR A 251 16.34 43.22 -30.73
N TYR A 252 15.98 44.44 -31.16
CA TYR A 252 16.84 45.34 -31.92
C TYR A 252 17.84 46.12 -31.04
N VAL A 253 17.66 46.10 -29.71
CA VAL A 253 18.61 46.68 -28.75
C VAL A 253 19.64 45.61 -28.39
N PRO A 254 20.95 45.87 -28.42
CA PRO A 254 21.93 44.89 -27.96
C PRO A 254 21.65 44.43 -26.52
N PHE A 255 21.71 43.12 -26.25
CA PHE A 255 21.38 42.53 -24.93
C PHE A 255 22.08 43.23 -23.73
N PRO A 256 23.37 43.61 -23.79
CA PRO A 256 23.99 44.36 -22.68
C PRO A 256 23.33 45.69 -22.38
N LEU A 257 22.80 46.39 -23.41
CA LEU A 257 22.11 47.67 -23.24
C LEU A 257 20.68 47.47 -22.72
N TYR A 258 20.03 46.38 -23.11
CA TYR A 258 18.70 45.99 -22.60
C TYR A 258 18.72 45.76 -21.09
N LEU A 259 19.75 45.09 -20.56
CA LEU A 259 19.93 44.88 -19.12
C LEU A 259 19.97 46.22 -18.36
N THR A 260 20.70 47.21 -18.89
CA THR A 260 20.83 48.53 -18.27
C THR A 260 19.54 49.37 -18.31
N ILE A 261 18.68 49.16 -19.30
CA ILE A 261 17.44 49.94 -19.48
C ILE A 261 16.28 49.37 -18.65
N ARG A 262 16.28 48.05 -18.39
CA ARG A 262 15.19 47.35 -17.71
C ARG A 262 15.33 47.29 -16.18
N GLU A 263 16.53 47.40 -15.64
CA GLU A 263 16.73 47.51 -14.18
C GLU A 263 16.36 48.94 -13.69
N PRO A 264 15.35 49.11 -12.81
CA PRO A 264 15.30 50.27 -11.92
C PRO A 264 16.24 50.11 -10.72
#